data_AF-A0AAU9J2C8-F1
#
_entry.id   AF-A0AAU9J2C8-F1
#
_cell.length_a   1.000
_cell.length_b   1.000
_cell.length_c   1.000
_cell.angle_alpha   90.00
_cell.angle_beta   90.00
_cell.angle_gamma   90.00
#
_symmetry.space_group_name_H-M   'P 1'
#
loop_
_entity.id
_entity.type
_entity.pdbx_description
1 polymer ?
#
loop_
_entity_poly.entity_id
_entity_poly.type
_entity_poly.pdbx_seq_one_letter_code
_entity_poly.pdbx_strand_id
1 'polypeptide(L)'
;MSSYQCFFPNCSNEVECICPCTSPGTYICELHLGKHIKMLSGDHKYEFFLCEPYEGTKDAVLRFLDKEKSKQVKAKEKLIEAFGKNLSDPINEIKGSIRGLESDLCEINASFNKIMQTEKVSKFDKDPIIKTLNSNPEEAIAKLKVLLTSKFKNYKIILQF
;
A
#
# COMPACT_ATOMS: atom_id res chain seq x y z
N MET A 1 2.41 -4.09 66.97
CA MET A 1 2.28 -4.72 65.64
C MET A 1 3.06 -3.85 64.67
N SER A 2 4.04 -4.40 63.97
CA SER A 2 4.89 -3.66 63.04
C SER A 2 4.09 -3.39 61.76
N SER A 3 3.65 -2.16 61.52
CA SER A 3 3.01 -1.78 60.26
C SER A 3 4.09 -1.60 59.19
N TYR A 4 4.12 -2.47 58.19
CA TYR A 4 5.08 -2.36 57.09
C TYR A 4 4.58 -1.34 56.06
N GLN A 5 5.40 -0.32 55.78
CA GLN A 5 5.10 0.76 54.82
C GLN A 5 5.60 0.40 53.41
N CYS A 6 4.88 0.87 52.39
CA CYS A 6 5.22 0.62 50.99
C CYS A 6 6.56 1.26 50.61
N PHE A 7 7.38 0.54 49.86
CA PHE A 7 8.69 0.99 49.37
C PHE A 7 8.62 2.19 48.39
N PHE A 8 7.45 2.50 47.81
CA PHE A 8 7.33 3.62 46.88
C PHE A 8 7.39 4.97 47.61
N PRO A 9 8.21 5.94 47.15
CA PRO A 9 8.31 7.25 47.78
C PRO A 9 6.94 7.92 47.93
N ASN A 10 6.64 8.42 49.13
CA ASN A 10 5.38 9.06 49.51
C ASN A 10 4.14 8.15 49.49
N CYS A 11 4.29 6.83 49.47
CA CYS A 11 3.17 5.91 49.62
C CYS A 11 2.92 5.58 51.08
N SER A 12 1.79 6.03 51.63
CA SER A 12 1.35 5.73 52.99
C SER A 12 0.45 4.50 53.09
N ASN A 13 0.24 3.77 51.99
CA ASN A 13 -0.60 2.57 52.01
C ASN A 13 0.09 1.44 52.76
N GLU A 14 -0.72 0.69 53.49
CA GLU A 14 -0.28 -0.56 54.09
C GLU A 14 0.16 -1.56 53.01
N VAL A 15 1.10 -2.40 53.39
CA VAL A 15 1.69 -3.37 52.49
C VAL A 15 0.99 -4.70 52.64
N GLU A 16 0.63 -5.28 51.50
CA GLU A 16 -0.06 -6.57 51.44
C GLU A 16 0.84 -7.67 50.86
N CYS A 17 1.97 -7.31 50.25
CA CYS A 17 2.85 -8.25 49.56
C CYS A 17 4.33 -7.94 49.78
N ILE A 18 5.13 -9.00 49.88
CA ILE A 18 6.60 -8.93 49.97
C ILE A 18 7.18 -9.54 48.69
N CYS A 19 8.09 -8.85 47.99
CA CYS A 19 8.90 -9.50 46.95
C CYS A 19 10.06 -10.25 47.60
N PRO A 20 10.12 -11.60 47.51
CA PRO A 20 11.27 -12.37 47.99
C PRO A 20 12.50 -12.22 47.08
N CYS A 21 12.31 -11.60 45.91
CA CYS A 21 13.32 -11.41 44.88
C CYS A 21 14.42 -10.39 45.25
N THR A 22 14.18 -9.57 46.27
CA THR A 22 15.14 -8.56 46.75
C THR A 22 15.66 -8.97 48.12
N SER A 23 16.95 -8.68 48.40
CA SER A 23 17.50 -8.80 49.75
C SER A 23 17.87 -7.40 50.27
N PRO A 24 17.19 -6.88 51.30
CA PRO A 24 16.05 -7.47 52.00
C PRO A 24 14.75 -7.45 51.17
N GLY A 25 13.75 -8.25 51.57
CA GLY A 25 12.46 -8.35 50.88
C GLY A 25 11.75 -6.99 50.79
N THR A 26 11.23 -6.64 49.61
CA THR A 26 10.61 -5.33 49.37
C THR A 26 9.12 -5.39 49.64
N TYR A 27 8.63 -4.47 50.47
CA TYR A 27 7.23 -4.33 50.86
C TYR A 27 6.44 -3.46 49.85
N ILE A 28 5.40 -4.01 49.22
CA ILE A 28 4.67 -3.36 48.11
C ILE A 28 3.15 -3.40 48.34
N CYS A 29 2.48 -2.25 48.23
CA CYS A 29 1.02 -2.16 48.30
C CYS A 29 0.34 -2.47 46.94
N GLU A 30 -0.95 -2.80 46.93
CA GLU A 30 -1.71 -3.10 45.69
C GLU A 30 -1.61 -2.01 44.62
N LEU A 31 -1.67 -0.72 45.01
CA LEU A 31 -1.59 0.40 44.07
C LEU A 31 -0.26 0.47 43.30
N HIS A 32 0.78 -0.15 43.84
CA HIS A 32 2.14 -0.10 43.32
C HIS A 32 2.66 -1.46 42.83
N LEU A 33 1.88 -2.53 43.01
CA LEU A 33 2.19 -3.87 42.54
C LEU A 33 2.47 -3.89 41.02
N GLY A 34 1.62 -3.21 40.24
CA GLY A 34 1.80 -3.12 38.78
C GLY A 34 3.07 -2.37 38.35
N LYS A 35 3.53 -1.37 39.11
CA LYS A 35 4.80 -0.67 38.82
C LYS A 35 6.00 -1.57 39.11
N HIS A 36 5.92 -2.38 40.16
CA HIS A 36 6.97 -3.33 40.51
C HIS A 36 7.06 -4.49 39.51
N ILE A 37 5.92 -5.06 39.11
CA ILE A 37 5.85 -6.08 38.04
C ILE A 37 6.50 -5.57 36.75
N LYS A 38 6.28 -4.29 36.41
CA LYS A 38 6.88 -3.66 35.23
C LYS A 38 8.40 -3.49 35.34
N MET A 39 8.96 -3.34 36.55
CA MET A 39 10.41 -3.29 36.78
C MET A 39 11.06 -4.67 36.73
N LEU A 40 10.32 -5.75 37.03
CA LEU A 40 10.80 -7.13 37.02
C LEU A 40 10.84 -7.76 35.62
N SER A 41 10.78 -6.98 34.54
CA SER A 41 10.78 -7.45 33.15
C SER A 41 12.11 -8.04 32.63
N GLY A 42 12.91 -8.65 33.51
CA GLY A 42 14.01 -9.57 33.17
C GLY A 42 13.57 -11.03 33.36
N ASP A 43 14.51 -11.99 33.37
CA ASP A 43 14.29 -13.46 33.51
C ASP A 43 13.58 -13.92 34.80
N HIS A 44 12.95 -13.01 35.53
CA HIS A 44 12.10 -13.31 36.66
C HIS A 44 10.79 -13.94 36.14
N LYS A 45 10.71 -15.27 36.24
CA LYS A 45 9.44 -15.99 36.10
C LYS A 45 8.44 -15.35 37.07
N TYR A 46 7.23 -15.07 36.60
CA TYR A 46 6.09 -14.51 37.35
C TYR A 46 5.61 -15.36 38.53
N GLU A 47 6.43 -16.29 38.99
CA GLU A 47 6.14 -17.20 40.07
C GLU A 47 6.64 -16.56 41.36
N PHE A 48 5.73 -16.44 42.33
CA PHE A 48 5.98 -16.07 43.73
C PHE A 48 6.01 -14.57 44.07
N PHE A 49 4.84 -13.95 43.95
CA PHE A 49 4.38 -13.08 45.04
C PHE A 49 3.74 -13.97 46.10
N LEU A 50 4.45 -14.22 47.21
CA LEU A 50 3.87 -14.82 48.40
C LEU A 50 3.11 -13.72 49.13
N CYS A 51 1.87 -13.48 48.73
CA CYS A 51 0.92 -12.78 49.58
C CYS A 51 0.17 -13.90 50.33
N GLU A 52 0.10 -13.81 51.66
CA GLU A 52 -0.86 -14.62 52.41
C GLU A 52 -2.25 -14.45 51.77
N PRO A 53 -3.11 -15.48 51.77
CA PRO A 53 -4.18 -15.64 50.80
C PRO A 53 -5.31 -14.63 51.05
N TYR A 54 -5.15 -13.42 50.55
CA TYR A 54 -6.25 -12.50 50.32
C TYR A 54 -6.69 -12.68 48.86
N GLU A 55 -7.90 -13.21 48.67
CA GLU A 55 -8.51 -13.37 47.34
C GLU A 55 -8.46 -12.07 46.51
N GLY A 56 -8.43 -10.90 47.18
CA GLY A 56 -8.30 -9.59 46.56
C GLY A 56 -7.02 -9.39 45.73
N THR A 57 -5.88 -9.97 46.14
CA THR A 57 -4.62 -9.80 45.41
C THR A 57 -4.61 -10.55 44.08
N LYS A 58 -5.24 -11.73 44.02
CA LYS A 58 -5.41 -12.47 42.76
C LYS A 58 -6.25 -11.68 41.76
N ASP A 59 -7.34 -11.09 42.23
CA ASP A 59 -8.22 -10.25 41.41
C ASP A 59 -7.52 -8.95 40.96
N ALA A 60 -6.68 -8.35 41.81
CA ALA A 60 -5.87 -7.20 41.44
C ALA A 60 -4.88 -7.53 40.31
N VAL A 61 -4.19 -8.67 40.39
CA VAL A 61 -3.27 -9.15 39.35
C VAL A 61 -4.02 -9.45 38.04
N LEU A 62 -5.14 -10.15 38.10
CA LEU A 62 -5.96 -10.46 36.92
C LEU A 62 -6.46 -9.18 36.24
N ARG A 63 -6.98 -8.21 37.00
CA ARG A 63 -7.41 -6.90 36.47
C ARG A 63 -6.28 -6.14 35.80
N PHE A 64 -5.06 -6.20 36.35
CA PHE A 64 -3.90 -5.58 35.74
C PHE A 64 -3.53 -6.25 34.41
N LEU A 65 -3.47 -7.58 34.38
CA LEU A 65 -3.15 -8.35 33.17
C LEU A 65 -4.20 -8.11 32.07
N ASP A 66 -5.48 -8.09 32.41
CA ASP A 66 -6.57 -7.79 31.46
C ASP A 66 -6.46 -6.37 30.89
N LYS A 67 -6.11 -5.40 31.74
CA LYS A 67 -5.89 -4.01 31.31
C LYS A 67 -4.72 -3.89 30.34
N GLU A 68 -3.61 -4.58 30.61
CA GLU A 68 -2.44 -4.57 29.71
C GLU A 68 -2.73 -5.32 28.41
N LYS A 69 -3.42 -6.47 28.47
CA LYS A 69 -3.88 -7.21 27.29
C LYS A 69 -4.78 -6.33 26.41
N SER A 70 -5.73 -5.61 27.01
CA SER A 70 -6.62 -4.68 26.30
C SER A 70 -5.85 -3.56 25.60
N LYS A 71 -4.83 -2.98 26.25
CA LYS A 71 -3.95 -1.97 25.63
C LYS A 71 -3.19 -2.53 24.44
N GLN A 72 -2.65 -3.75 24.56
CA GLN A 72 -1.92 -4.39 23.46
C GLN A 72 -2.83 -4.68 22.26
N VAL A 73 -4.07 -5.14 22.50
CA VAL A 73 -5.06 -5.35 21.43
C VAL A 73 -5.36 -4.04 20.70
N LYS A 74 -5.69 -2.97 21.43
CA LYS A 74 -5.94 -1.65 20.83
C LYS A 74 -4.76 -1.11 20.03
N ALA A 75 -3.53 -1.34 20.49
CA ALA A 75 -2.33 -0.94 19.77
C ALA A 75 -2.18 -1.72 18.45
N LYS A 76 -2.45 -3.03 18.46
CA LYS A 76 -2.43 -3.88 17.26
C LYS A 76 -3.52 -3.49 16.27
N GLU A 77 -4.74 -3.20 16.74
CA GLU A 77 -5.84 -2.72 15.88
C GLU A 77 -5.46 -1.42 15.14
N LYS A 78 -4.86 -0.46 15.84
CA LYS A 78 -4.37 0.79 15.23
C LYS A 78 -3.29 0.54 14.18
N LEU A 79 -2.38 -0.42 14.43
CA LEU A 79 -1.36 -0.80 13.45
C LEU A 79 -2.01 -1.42 12.20
N ILE A 80 -2.96 -2.33 12.37
CA ILE A 80 -3.68 -2.96 11.26
C ILE A 80 -4.44 -1.90 10.45
N GLU A 81 -5.10 -0.95 11.10
CA GLU A 81 -5.80 0.16 10.43
C GLU A 81 -4.84 1.03 9.61
N ALA A 82 -3.66 1.35 10.17
CA ALA A 82 -2.63 2.11 9.48
C ALA A 82 -2.06 1.35 8.27
N PHE A 83 -1.78 0.05 8.41
CA PHE A 83 -1.37 -0.80 7.28
C PHE A 83 -2.44 -0.86 6.19
N GLY A 84 -3.72 -0.97 6.56
CA GLY A 84 -4.84 -0.96 5.62
C GLY A 84 -4.89 0.33 4.80
N LYS A 85 -4.76 1.49 5.44
CA LYS A 85 -4.71 2.80 4.75
C LYS A 85 -3.48 2.93 3.84
N ASN A 86 -2.31 2.52 4.32
CA ASN A 86 -1.07 2.59 3.53
C ASN A 86 -1.10 1.68 2.29
N LEU A 87 -1.93 0.62 2.28
CA LEU A 87 -2.11 -0.23 1.11
C LEU A 87 -3.24 0.27 0.19
N SER A 88 -4.26 0.94 0.72
CA SER A 88 -5.38 1.42 -0.11
C SER A 88 -4.94 2.49 -1.10
N ASP A 89 -4.04 3.39 -0.70
CA ASP A 89 -3.64 4.53 -1.54
C ASP A 89 -2.85 4.08 -2.77
N PRO A 90 -1.79 3.23 -2.65
CA PRO A 90 -1.09 2.68 -3.81
C PRO A 90 -2.00 1.84 -4.72
N ILE A 91 -2.96 1.09 -4.16
CA ILE A 91 -3.91 0.31 -4.96
C ILE A 91 -4.80 1.23 -5.81
N ASN A 92 -5.26 2.34 -5.24
CA ASN A 92 -6.08 3.31 -5.95
C ASN A 92 -5.28 4.05 -7.03
N GLU A 93 -4.01 4.36 -6.77
CA GLU A 93 -3.10 4.95 -7.76
C GLU A 93 -2.88 3.99 -8.94
N ILE A 94 -2.56 2.72 -8.69
CA ILE A 94 -2.40 1.70 -9.73
C ILE A 94 -3.68 1.54 -10.56
N LYS A 95 -4.86 1.52 -9.92
CA LYS A 95 -6.15 1.49 -10.63
C LYS A 95 -6.38 2.73 -11.50
N GLY A 96 -5.92 3.89 -11.05
CA GLY A 96 -5.91 5.12 -11.86
C GLY A 96 -5.06 4.95 -13.11
N SER A 97 -3.82 4.51 -12.94
CA SER A 97 -2.87 4.29 -14.04
C SER A 97 -3.35 3.26 -15.06
N ILE A 98 -3.94 2.14 -14.61
CA ILE A 98 -4.52 1.12 -15.51
C ILE A 98 -5.62 1.74 -16.39
N ARG A 99 -6.55 2.51 -15.81
CA ARG A 99 -7.61 3.17 -16.59
C ARG A 99 -7.06 4.18 -17.60
N GLY A 100 -5.98 4.89 -17.24
CA GLY A 100 -5.28 5.78 -18.17
C GLY A 100 -4.72 5.00 -19.37
N LEU A 101 -3.98 3.92 -19.11
CA LEU A 101 -3.42 3.06 -20.16
C LEU A 101 -4.50 2.42 -21.06
N GLU A 102 -5.64 2.03 -20.49
CA GLU A 102 -6.79 1.52 -21.26
C GLU A 102 -7.34 2.58 -22.23
N SER A 103 -7.43 3.84 -21.79
CA SER A 103 -7.84 4.97 -22.64
C SER A 103 -6.86 5.19 -23.79
N ASP A 104 -5.56 5.23 -23.47
CA ASP A 104 -4.50 5.40 -24.47
C ASP A 104 -4.53 4.28 -25.53
N LEU A 105 -4.73 3.03 -25.10
CA LEU A 105 -4.89 1.89 -26.01
C LEU A 105 -6.11 2.04 -26.93
N CYS A 106 -7.23 2.52 -26.40
CA CYS A 106 -8.42 2.79 -27.21
C CYS A 106 -8.16 3.86 -28.27
N GLU A 107 -7.46 4.95 -27.93
CA GLU A 107 -7.12 6.01 -28.87
C GLU A 107 -6.13 5.55 -29.96
N ILE A 108 -5.11 4.79 -29.57
CA ILE A 108 -4.16 4.18 -30.51
C ILE A 108 -4.90 3.24 -31.47
N ASN A 109 -5.80 2.40 -30.96
CA ASN A 109 -6.56 1.48 -31.78
C ASN A 109 -7.51 2.21 -32.74
N ALA A 110 -8.17 3.28 -32.30
CA ALA A 110 -9.00 4.12 -33.16
C ALA A 110 -8.16 4.77 -34.28
N SER A 111 -6.98 5.30 -33.93
CA SER A 111 -6.05 5.91 -34.88
C SER A 111 -5.54 4.89 -35.90
N PHE A 112 -5.16 3.70 -35.46
CA PHE A 112 -4.75 2.60 -36.33
C PHE A 112 -5.85 2.19 -37.31
N ASN A 113 -7.08 2.03 -36.82
CA ASN A 113 -8.23 1.71 -37.68
C ASN A 113 -8.49 2.79 -38.73
N LYS A 114 -8.34 4.08 -38.37
CA LYS A 114 -8.47 5.20 -39.31
C LYS A 114 -7.41 5.13 -40.41
N ILE A 115 -6.15 4.86 -40.06
CA ILE A 115 -5.05 4.68 -41.04
C ILE A 115 -5.38 3.51 -41.99
N MET A 116 -5.79 2.37 -41.45
CA MET A 116 -6.14 1.19 -42.23
C MET A 116 -7.32 1.44 -43.19
N GLN A 117 -8.32 2.22 -42.78
CA GLN A 117 -9.41 2.63 -43.66
C GLN A 117 -8.92 3.56 -44.78
N THR A 118 -8.08 4.56 -44.48
CA THR A 118 -7.51 5.44 -45.50
C THR A 118 -6.63 4.69 -46.50
N GLU A 119 -5.89 3.66 -46.07
CA GLU A 119 -5.10 2.82 -46.99
C GLU A 119 -5.96 1.87 -47.84
N LYS A 120 -7.05 1.32 -47.28
CA LYS A 120 -8.01 0.54 -48.07
C LYS A 120 -8.64 1.40 -49.17
N VAL A 121 -9.07 2.62 -48.84
CA VAL A 121 -9.64 3.57 -49.83
C VAL A 121 -8.59 3.97 -50.88
N SER A 122 -7.33 4.21 -50.49
CA SER A 122 -6.27 4.57 -51.45
C SER A 122 -5.82 3.42 -52.38
N LYS A 123 -6.07 2.16 -52.01
CA LYS A 123 -5.85 0.99 -52.88
C LYS A 123 -6.95 0.80 -53.92
N PHE A 124 -8.21 1.15 -53.60
CA PHE A 124 -9.33 1.09 -54.55
C PHE A 124 -9.33 2.25 -55.56
N ASP A 125 -8.79 3.42 -55.21
CA ASP A 125 -8.59 4.53 -56.16
C ASP A 125 -7.49 4.29 -57.22
N LYS A 126 -6.85 3.10 -57.23
CA LYS A 126 -5.97 2.65 -58.33
C LYS A 126 -6.74 1.98 -59.48
N ASP A 127 -8.02 1.68 -59.31
CA ASP A 127 -8.85 1.07 -60.35
C ASP A 127 -9.05 1.90 -61.63
N PRO A 128 -9.09 3.24 -61.63
CA PRO A 128 -9.25 4.00 -62.87
C PRO A 128 -8.03 3.83 -63.80
N ILE A 129 -6.82 3.82 -63.23
CA ILE A 129 -5.58 3.64 -63.99
C ILE A 129 -5.46 2.20 -64.48
N ILE A 130 -5.83 1.21 -63.66
CA ILE A 130 -5.83 -0.21 -64.06
C ILE A 130 -6.90 -0.49 -65.13
N LYS A 131 -8.11 0.08 -64.99
CA LYS A 131 -9.14 0.02 -66.05
C LYS A 131 -8.68 0.67 -67.34
N THR A 132 -8.07 1.86 -67.27
CA THR A 132 -7.56 2.56 -68.46
C THR A 132 -6.35 1.83 -69.08
N LEU A 133 -5.49 1.20 -68.28
CA LEU A 133 -4.39 0.32 -68.74
C LEU A 133 -4.92 -0.87 -69.55
N ASN A 134 -6.01 -1.46 -69.08
CA ASN A 134 -6.62 -2.63 -69.74
C ASN A 134 -7.45 -2.26 -70.98
N SER A 135 -8.00 -1.05 -71.07
CA SER A 135 -8.82 -0.60 -72.21
C SER A 135 -8.04 0.21 -73.27
N ASN A 136 -7.01 0.96 -72.87
CA ASN A 136 -6.18 1.77 -73.75
C ASN A 136 -4.77 2.00 -73.13
N PRO A 137 -3.81 1.08 -73.37
CA PRO A 137 -2.51 1.10 -72.70
C PRO A 137 -1.70 2.37 -72.96
N GLU A 138 -1.80 2.95 -74.16
CA GLU A 138 -1.03 4.13 -74.55
C GLU A 138 -1.50 5.39 -73.80
N GLU A 139 -2.80 5.57 -73.66
CA GLU A 139 -3.39 6.67 -72.89
C GLU A 139 -3.07 6.55 -71.39
N ALA A 140 -3.07 5.32 -70.87
CA ALA A 140 -2.71 5.06 -69.49
C ALA A 140 -1.22 5.34 -69.20
N ILE A 141 -0.33 4.96 -70.13
CA ILE A 141 1.11 5.29 -70.06
C ILE A 141 1.32 6.81 -70.11
N ALA A 142 0.59 7.53 -70.96
CA ALA A 142 0.66 8.99 -71.03
C ALA A 142 0.21 9.66 -69.72
N LYS A 143 -0.92 9.21 -69.14
CA LYS A 143 -1.42 9.70 -67.84
C LYS A 143 -0.45 9.40 -66.69
N LEU A 144 0.16 8.20 -66.67
CA LEU A 144 1.17 7.82 -65.69
C LEU A 144 2.43 8.69 -65.79
N LYS A 145 2.91 8.99 -67.01
CA LYS A 145 4.04 9.89 -67.22
C LYS A 145 3.76 11.29 -66.68
N VAL A 146 2.56 11.83 -66.90
CA VAL A 146 2.15 13.16 -66.35
C VAL A 146 2.09 13.14 -64.82
N LEU A 147 1.50 12.11 -64.22
CA LEU A 147 1.41 11.95 -62.76
C LEU A 147 2.78 11.81 -62.10
N LEU A 148 3.68 11.00 -62.68
CA LEU A 148 5.05 10.85 -62.20
C LEU A 148 5.79 12.18 -62.31
N THR A 149 5.66 12.88 -63.43
CA THR A 149 6.35 14.17 -63.64
C THR A 149 5.85 15.26 -62.67
N SER A 150 4.55 15.28 -62.35
CA SER A 150 4.00 16.27 -61.39
C SER A 150 4.37 15.95 -59.94
N LYS A 151 4.34 14.67 -59.53
CA LYS A 151 4.76 14.27 -58.17
C LYS A 151 6.26 14.42 -57.95
N PHE A 152 7.10 14.06 -58.93
CA PHE A 152 8.55 14.21 -58.79
C PHE A 152 9.05 15.65 -58.92
N LYS A 153 8.29 16.55 -59.56
CA LYS A 153 8.55 18.00 -59.49
C LYS A 153 8.51 18.54 -58.05
N ASN A 154 7.59 18.03 -57.23
CA ASN A 154 7.48 18.41 -55.83
C ASN A 154 8.60 17.81 -54.96
N TYR A 155 9.13 16.62 -55.30
CA TYR A 155 10.26 16.04 -54.58
C TYR A 155 11.61 16.71 -54.90
N LYS A 156 11.76 17.34 -56.06
CA LYS A 156 12.98 18.10 -56.38
C LYS A 156 13.14 19.36 -55.52
N ILE A 157 12.05 19.86 -54.93
CA ILE A 157 12.06 21.00 -53.98
C ILE A 157 12.49 20.54 -52.57
N ILE A 158 12.25 19.27 -52.21
CA ILE A 158 12.56 18.75 -50.87
C ILE A 158 14.03 18.30 -50.74
N LEU A 159 14.74 18.06 -51.85
CA LEU A 159 16.16 17.66 -51.83
C LEU A 159 17.14 18.83 -52.02
N GLN A 160 16.67 20.08 -51.88
CA GLN A 160 17.53 21.29 -51.87
C GLN A 160 17.56 22.01 -50.51
N PHE A 161 17.17 21.34 -49.43
CA PHE A 161 17.44 21.76 -48.05
C PHE A 161 18.30 20.73 -47.34
#